data_AF-A0A6B1AUN1-F1
#
_entry.id   AF-A0A6B1AUN1-F1
#
_cell.length_a   1.000
_cell.length_b   1.000
_cell.length_c   1.000
_cell.angle_alpha   90.00
_cell.angle_beta   90.00
_cell.angle_gamma   90.00
#
_symmetry.space_group_name_H-M   'P 1'
#
loop_
_entity.id
_entity.type
_entity.pdbx_description
1 polymer ?
#
loop_
_entity_poly.entity_id
_entity_poly.type
_entity_poly.pdbx_seq_one_letter_code
_entity_poly.pdbx_strand_id
1 'polypeptide(L)'
;MKEMYGWVDWFTELSNKIARNDEQYLVERAKKIPWKDDGTKPALLKYSDKNIDPFSFLYTVASKNRHPSQRERVFSEVSELFELSSKLPDFGNSDYFLFPTPNPQRQILFHNDGKGESESIWKLLRDSVKGIKHVGSVEFDKILNTRSVKIGKLSHVLFLVNPNDFLPCDRHLNIPRLSENAEVSNFEQYTEFLNRALASFPGCKPYEINSILFLVNLKS
;
A
#
# COMPACT_ATOMS: atom_id res chain seq x y z
N MET A 1 11.51 -14.64 12.71
CA MET A 1 10.84 -13.31 12.79
C MET A 1 11.26 -12.38 11.67
N LYS A 2 12.55 -12.17 11.40
CA LYS A 2 13.03 -11.27 10.33
C LYS A 2 12.45 -11.59 8.94
N GLU A 3 12.26 -12.87 8.65
CA GLU A 3 11.64 -13.33 7.40
C GLU A 3 10.17 -12.92 7.28
N MET A 4 9.38 -12.85 8.36
CA MET A 4 7.97 -12.47 8.27
C MET A 4 7.75 -11.04 7.74
N TYR A 5 8.77 -10.20 7.87
CA TYR A 5 8.78 -8.80 7.46
C TYR A 5 9.54 -8.54 6.16
N GLY A 6 9.95 -9.58 5.41
CA GLY A 6 10.68 -9.35 4.15
C GLY A 6 9.90 -8.55 3.10
N TRP A 7 8.56 -8.50 3.22
CA TRP A 7 7.71 -7.62 2.42
C TRP A 7 7.90 -6.13 2.73
N VAL A 8 8.37 -5.76 3.94
CA VAL A 8 8.58 -4.37 4.36
C VAL A 8 9.67 -3.73 3.53
N ASP A 9 10.85 -4.36 3.47
CA ASP A 9 11.98 -3.88 2.68
C ASP A 9 11.63 -3.88 1.18
N TRP A 10 10.96 -4.93 0.73
CA TRP A 10 10.54 -5.08 -0.67
C TRP A 10 9.60 -3.97 -1.13
N PHE A 11 8.53 -3.69 -0.40
CA PHE A 11 7.60 -2.62 -0.76
C PHE A 11 8.24 -1.24 -0.61
N THR A 12 9.07 -1.04 0.43
CA THR A 12 9.83 0.22 0.61
C THR A 12 10.74 0.48 -0.58
N GLU A 13 11.48 -0.53 -1.06
CA GLU A 13 12.34 -0.42 -2.23
C GLU A 13 11.53 -0.15 -3.50
N LEU A 14 10.45 -0.90 -3.72
CA LEU A 14 9.55 -0.72 -4.87
C LEU A 14 8.99 0.71 -4.90
N SER A 15 8.45 1.20 -3.80
CA SER A 15 7.90 2.55 -3.71
C SER A 15 8.96 3.62 -3.93
N ASN A 16 10.19 3.42 -3.42
CA ASN A 16 11.32 4.31 -3.71
C ASN A 16 11.71 4.30 -5.19
N LYS A 17 11.75 3.14 -5.84
CA LYS A 17 12.04 3.02 -7.28
C LYS A 17 10.99 3.76 -8.11
N ILE A 18 9.71 3.59 -7.79
CA ILE A 18 8.63 4.30 -8.46
C ILE A 18 8.77 5.81 -8.23
N ALA A 19 8.95 6.26 -6.99
CA ALA A 19 9.01 7.67 -6.62
C ALA A 19 10.17 8.46 -7.26
N ARG A 20 11.26 7.78 -7.62
CA ARG A 20 12.44 8.38 -8.28
C ARG A 20 12.32 8.49 -9.80
N ASN A 21 11.32 7.84 -10.38
CA ASN A 21 11.07 7.84 -11.81
C ASN A 21 9.74 8.53 -12.12
N ASP A 22 9.33 8.51 -13.38
CA ASP A 22 8.12 9.15 -13.87
C ASP A 22 6.97 8.15 -14.12
N GLU A 23 5.84 8.69 -14.57
CA GLU A 23 4.67 7.92 -14.93
C GLU A 23 4.93 6.93 -16.07
N GLN A 24 5.78 7.30 -17.04
CA GLN A 24 6.11 6.43 -18.16
C GLN A 24 6.87 5.19 -17.68
N TYR A 25 7.84 5.35 -16.78
CA TYR A 25 8.57 4.24 -16.16
C TYR A 25 7.63 3.22 -15.50
N LEU A 26 6.64 3.71 -14.75
CA LEU A 26 5.65 2.87 -14.09
C LEU A 26 4.77 2.15 -15.11
N VAL A 27 4.25 2.88 -16.09
CA VAL A 27 3.35 2.36 -17.13
C VAL A 27 4.01 1.27 -17.97
N GLU A 28 5.23 1.48 -18.43
CA GLU A 28 5.95 0.53 -19.28
C GLU A 28 6.23 -0.79 -18.57
N ARG A 29 6.52 -0.76 -17.27
CA ARG A 29 6.74 -1.95 -16.45
C ARG A 29 5.43 -2.64 -16.08
N ALA A 30 4.42 -1.86 -15.68
CA ALA A 30 3.13 -2.41 -15.29
C ALA A 30 2.46 -3.21 -16.42
N LYS A 31 2.69 -2.86 -17.68
CA LYS A 31 2.17 -3.60 -18.85
C LYS A 31 2.77 -4.98 -19.04
N LYS A 32 4.00 -5.20 -18.58
CA LYS A 32 4.73 -6.45 -18.78
C LYS A 32 4.38 -7.49 -17.73
N ILE A 33 3.79 -7.07 -16.61
CA ILE A 33 3.43 -7.98 -15.51
C ILE A 33 2.30 -8.93 -15.94
N PRO A 34 2.45 -10.25 -15.75
CA PRO A 34 1.41 -11.24 -16.00
C PRO A 34 0.37 -11.21 -14.86
N TRP A 35 -0.48 -10.19 -14.87
CA TRP A 35 -1.44 -9.95 -13.78
C TRP A 35 -2.50 -11.05 -13.58
N LYS A 36 -2.77 -11.84 -14.63
CA LYS A 36 -3.77 -12.91 -14.68
C LYS A 36 -3.32 -14.03 -15.61
N ASP A 37 -3.82 -15.23 -15.35
CA ASP A 37 -3.45 -16.46 -16.08
C ASP A 37 -3.97 -16.48 -17.52
N ASP A 38 -5.14 -15.88 -17.74
CA ASP A 38 -5.81 -15.82 -19.03
C ASP A 38 -5.27 -14.71 -19.96
N GLY A 39 -4.20 -14.02 -19.54
CA GLY A 39 -3.64 -12.87 -20.27
C GLY A 39 -4.54 -11.63 -20.28
N THR A 40 -5.67 -11.64 -19.56
CA THR A 40 -6.55 -10.47 -19.53
C THR A 40 -5.94 -9.35 -18.69
N LYS A 41 -6.13 -8.11 -19.13
CA LYS A 41 -5.62 -6.94 -18.42
C LYS A 41 -6.33 -6.74 -17.06
N PRO A 42 -5.60 -6.38 -15.98
CA PRO A 42 -6.21 -5.99 -14.72
C PRO A 42 -6.99 -4.69 -14.89
N ALA A 43 -7.88 -4.38 -13.95
CA ALA A 43 -8.66 -3.14 -13.98
C ALA A 43 -7.74 -1.90 -14.07
N LEU A 44 -6.57 -1.95 -13.43
CA LEU A 44 -5.51 -0.94 -13.50
C LEU A 44 -5.14 -0.52 -14.94
N LEU A 45 -5.18 -1.45 -15.89
CA LEU A 45 -4.80 -1.24 -17.30
C LEU A 45 -6.01 -1.07 -18.23
N LYS A 46 -7.25 -1.08 -17.71
CA LYS A 46 -8.45 -0.99 -18.56
C LYS A 46 -8.77 0.45 -19.01
N TYR A 47 -8.40 1.47 -18.23
CA TYR A 47 -8.82 2.87 -18.45
C TYR A 47 -7.79 3.72 -19.20
N SER A 48 -7.32 3.19 -20.33
CA SER A 48 -6.15 3.66 -21.07
C SER A 48 -4.85 3.29 -20.36
N ASP A 49 -4.06 2.49 -21.05
CA ASP A 49 -2.69 2.07 -20.78
C ASP A 49 -1.68 3.23 -20.61
N LYS A 50 -2.14 4.46 -20.35
CA LYS A 50 -1.36 5.69 -20.31
C LYS A 50 -1.35 6.38 -18.94
N ASN A 51 -2.31 6.06 -18.07
CA ASN A 51 -2.58 6.84 -16.85
C ASN A 51 -2.60 5.96 -15.59
N ILE A 52 -1.51 5.24 -15.31
CA ILE A 52 -1.40 4.42 -14.10
C ILE A 52 -0.88 5.28 -12.95
N ASP A 53 -1.67 5.44 -11.90
CA ASP A 53 -1.20 6.07 -10.68
C ASP A 53 -0.44 5.07 -9.78
N PRO A 54 0.59 5.53 -9.05
CA PRO A 54 1.44 4.65 -8.25
C PRO A 54 0.71 3.98 -7.09
N PHE A 55 -0.31 4.61 -6.52
CA PHE A 55 -1.03 4.04 -5.39
C PHE A 55 -1.95 2.90 -5.83
N SER A 56 -2.70 3.05 -6.92
CA SER A 56 -3.49 1.95 -7.50
C SER A 56 -2.58 0.82 -7.97
N PHE A 57 -1.38 1.10 -8.49
CA PHE A 57 -0.40 0.07 -8.82
C PHE A 57 0.01 -0.75 -7.59
N LEU A 58 0.50 -0.09 -6.53
CA LEU A 58 0.93 -0.77 -5.29
C LEU A 58 -0.22 -1.56 -4.65
N TYR A 59 -1.42 -0.99 -4.64
CA TYR A 59 -2.62 -1.63 -4.11
C TYR A 59 -3.04 -2.85 -4.96
N THR A 60 -2.88 -2.77 -6.28
CA THR A 60 -3.12 -3.91 -7.19
C THR A 60 -2.09 -5.02 -6.96
N VAL A 61 -0.81 -4.70 -6.79
CA VAL A 61 0.23 -5.70 -6.45
C VAL A 61 -0.09 -6.39 -5.12
N ALA A 62 -0.37 -5.61 -4.07
CA ALA A 62 -0.72 -6.14 -2.75
C ALA A 62 -1.91 -7.11 -2.80
N SER A 63 -2.92 -6.85 -3.63
CA SER A 63 -4.10 -7.72 -3.76
C SER A 63 -3.79 -9.15 -4.22
N LYS A 64 -2.61 -9.38 -4.84
CA LYS A 64 -2.17 -10.69 -5.33
C LYS A 64 -1.64 -11.60 -4.24
N ASN A 65 -1.44 -11.08 -3.02
CA ASN A 65 -0.95 -11.82 -1.87
C ASN A 65 -1.84 -13.03 -1.47
N ARG A 66 -3.15 -13.00 -1.81
CA ARG A 66 -4.13 -14.02 -1.36
C ARG A 66 -4.00 -15.39 -2.03
N HIS A 67 -3.50 -15.44 -3.27
CA HIS A 67 -3.44 -16.68 -4.04
C HIS A 67 -1.98 -17.03 -4.31
N PRO A 68 -1.47 -18.19 -3.86
CA PRO A 68 -0.05 -18.55 -3.98
C PRO A 68 0.50 -18.38 -5.40
N SER A 69 -0.21 -18.91 -6.41
CA SER A 69 0.20 -18.80 -7.82
C SER A 69 0.25 -17.36 -8.34
N GLN A 70 -0.66 -16.49 -7.90
CA GLN A 70 -0.65 -15.09 -8.28
C GLN A 70 0.45 -14.32 -7.54
N ARG A 71 0.64 -14.64 -6.25
CA ARG A 71 1.65 -14.01 -5.41
C ARG A 71 3.03 -14.29 -5.94
N GLU A 72 3.39 -15.56 -6.10
CA GLU A 72 4.71 -15.96 -6.61
C GLU A 72 4.99 -15.27 -7.95
N ARG A 73 4.10 -15.47 -8.93
CA ARG A 73 4.28 -14.92 -10.29
C ARG A 73 4.34 -13.40 -10.34
N VAL A 74 3.40 -12.69 -9.67
CA VAL A 74 3.35 -11.22 -9.79
C VAL A 74 4.47 -10.57 -9.00
N PHE A 75 4.79 -11.06 -7.80
CA PHE A 75 5.84 -10.45 -7.00
C PHE A 75 7.24 -10.77 -7.56
N SER A 76 7.47 -11.95 -8.14
CA SER A 76 8.72 -12.26 -8.82
C SER A 76 8.91 -11.34 -10.04
N GLU A 77 7.89 -11.21 -10.89
CA GLU A 77 7.96 -10.36 -12.07
C GLU A 77 8.14 -8.88 -11.70
N VAL A 78 7.45 -8.39 -10.66
CA VAL A 78 7.66 -7.02 -10.17
C VAL A 78 9.10 -6.85 -9.68
N SER A 79 9.67 -7.84 -8.99
CA SER A 79 11.06 -7.78 -8.53
C SER A 79 12.03 -7.66 -9.70
N GLU A 80 11.83 -8.44 -10.76
CA GLU A 80 12.66 -8.41 -11.95
C GLU A 80 12.49 -7.10 -12.74
N LEU A 81 11.26 -6.71 -13.07
CA LEU A 81 10.98 -5.54 -13.90
C LEU A 81 11.38 -4.22 -13.22
N PHE A 82 11.30 -4.14 -11.89
CA PHE A 82 11.71 -2.96 -11.12
C PHE A 82 13.13 -3.06 -10.56
N GLU A 83 13.84 -4.16 -10.85
CA GLU A 83 15.21 -4.42 -10.43
C GLU A 83 15.37 -4.25 -8.91
N LEU A 84 14.52 -4.96 -8.16
CA LEU A 84 14.52 -4.94 -6.70
C LEU A 84 15.61 -5.87 -6.16
N SER A 85 16.39 -5.37 -5.22
CA SER A 85 17.46 -6.10 -4.53
C SER A 85 16.97 -6.82 -3.27
N SER A 86 15.88 -6.32 -2.67
CA SER A 86 15.22 -6.93 -1.52
C SER A 86 14.60 -8.27 -1.92
N LYS A 87 14.89 -9.29 -1.12
CA LYS A 87 14.32 -10.63 -1.33
C LYS A 87 13.02 -10.78 -0.56
N LEU A 88 12.00 -11.30 -1.24
CA LEU A 88 10.83 -11.80 -0.55
C LEU A 88 11.12 -13.19 0.03
N PRO A 89 10.60 -13.48 1.22
CA PRO A 89 10.62 -14.84 1.76
C PRO A 89 9.81 -15.78 0.87
N ASP A 90 10.31 -17.00 0.72
CA ASP A 90 9.56 -18.09 0.12
C ASP A 90 8.65 -18.71 1.20
N PHE A 91 7.35 -18.45 1.06
CA PHE A 91 6.31 -18.90 1.97
C PHE A 91 5.60 -20.17 1.50
N GLY A 92 6.06 -20.76 0.38
CA GLY A 92 5.39 -21.89 -0.25
C GLY A 92 3.89 -21.64 -0.49
N ASN A 93 3.09 -22.69 -0.33
CA ASN A 93 1.65 -22.68 -0.61
C ASN A 93 0.75 -22.29 0.57
N SER A 94 1.31 -22.12 1.77
CA SER A 94 0.52 -22.08 3.02
C SER A 94 0.48 -20.70 3.68
N ASP A 95 1.56 -19.94 3.56
CA ASP A 95 1.71 -18.66 4.26
C ASP A 95 1.45 -17.48 3.32
N TYR A 96 1.14 -16.30 3.87
CA TYR A 96 0.97 -15.04 3.13
C TYR A 96 1.56 -13.88 3.92
N PHE A 97 1.91 -12.80 3.22
CA PHE A 97 2.50 -11.63 3.87
C PHE A 97 1.47 -10.92 4.77
N LEU A 98 1.90 -10.49 5.94
CA LEU A 98 1.04 -9.87 6.96
C LEU A 98 0.90 -8.36 6.76
N PHE A 99 0.30 -7.95 5.63
CA PHE A 99 -0.12 -6.57 5.37
C PHE A 99 -1.60 -6.52 4.91
N PRO A 100 -2.29 -5.38 5.06
CA PRO A 100 -3.67 -5.23 4.60
C PRO A 100 -3.77 -5.55 3.11
N THR A 101 -4.48 -6.64 2.79
CA THR A 101 -4.60 -7.11 1.42
C THR A 101 -5.93 -6.64 0.83
N PRO A 102 -5.91 -5.78 -0.21
CA PRO A 102 -7.11 -5.22 -0.81
C PRO A 102 -8.12 -6.27 -1.29
N ASN A 103 -9.40 -5.90 -1.29
CA ASN A 103 -10.41 -6.70 -1.99
C ASN A 103 -10.13 -6.66 -3.50
N PRO A 104 -10.04 -7.82 -4.19
CA PRO A 104 -9.76 -7.88 -5.63
C PRO A 104 -10.72 -7.06 -6.52
N GLN A 105 -11.94 -6.81 -6.07
CA GLN A 105 -12.95 -6.04 -6.80
C GLN A 105 -12.80 -4.52 -6.66
N ARG A 106 -11.91 -4.03 -5.78
CA ARG A 106 -11.74 -2.59 -5.44
C ARG A 106 -10.26 -2.18 -5.43
N GLN A 107 -9.49 -2.64 -6.42
CA GLN A 107 -8.04 -2.43 -6.54
C GLN A 107 -7.65 -1.04 -7.06
N ILE A 108 -8.51 -0.38 -7.81
CA ILE A 108 -8.26 0.98 -8.29
C ILE A 108 -8.66 1.96 -7.19
N LEU A 109 -7.70 2.80 -6.79
CA LEU A 109 -7.91 3.87 -5.82
C LEU A 109 -8.33 5.14 -6.53
N PHE A 110 -7.64 5.48 -7.62
CA PHE A 110 -7.84 6.71 -8.38
C PHE A 110 -8.16 6.36 -9.84
N HIS A 111 -9.25 6.92 -10.35
CA HIS A 111 -9.54 6.89 -11.78
C HIS A 111 -8.96 8.17 -12.36
N ASN A 112 -7.76 8.10 -12.95
CA ASN A 112 -7.09 9.26 -13.49
C ASN A 112 -7.81 9.74 -14.78
N ASP A 113 -8.83 10.59 -14.60
CA ASP A 113 -9.59 11.25 -15.66
C ASP A 113 -8.95 12.56 -16.14
N GLY A 114 -7.86 13.02 -15.50
CA GLY A 114 -7.14 14.24 -15.88
C GLY A 114 -5.94 14.61 -14.99
N LYS A 115 -5.03 15.41 -15.56
CA LYS A 115 -3.68 15.78 -15.07
C LYS A 115 -3.56 16.27 -13.62
N GLY A 116 -4.64 16.78 -12.99
CA GLY A 116 -4.58 17.45 -11.69
C GLY A 116 -4.57 16.53 -10.47
N GLU A 117 -5.09 15.31 -10.59
CA GLU A 117 -5.06 14.30 -9.53
C GLU A 117 -3.73 13.52 -9.54
N SER A 118 -3.21 13.23 -10.74
CA SER A 118 -1.94 12.50 -10.92
C SER A 118 -0.78 13.18 -10.20
N GLU A 119 -0.56 14.49 -10.40
CA GLU A 119 0.60 15.18 -9.79
C GLU A 119 0.54 15.19 -8.26
N SER A 120 -0.64 15.37 -7.67
CA SER A 120 -0.79 15.30 -6.22
C SER A 120 -0.50 13.90 -5.68
N ILE A 121 -0.94 12.84 -6.38
CA ILE A 121 -0.66 11.45 -6.01
C ILE A 121 0.85 11.18 -6.07
N TRP A 122 1.52 11.61 -7.15
CA TRP A 122 2.97 11.47 -7.30
C TRP A 122 3.74 12.26 -6.24
N LYS A 123 3.29 13.47 -5.91
CA LYS A 123 3.89 14.25 -4.82
C LYS A 123 3.70 13.54 -3.48
N LEU A 124 2.50 13.07 -3.16
CA LEU A 124 2.25 12.36 -1.91
C LEU A 124 3.11 11.09 -1.82
N LEU A 125 3.23 10.31 -2.89
CA LEU A 125 4.17 9.17 -2.93
C LEU A 125 5.60 9.60 -2.57
N ARG A 126 6.13 10.63 -3.24
CA ARG A 126 7.50 11.12 -3.05
C ARG A 126 7.75 11.63 -1.64
N ASP A 127 6.74 12.20 -0.99
CA ASP A 127 6.83 12.66 0.39
C ASP A 127 6.71 11.48 1.36
N SER A 128 5.80 10.52 1.12
CA SER A 128 5.61 9.34 1.95
C SER A 128 6.82 8.41 1.97
N VAL A 129 7.54 8.24 0.85
CA VAL A 129 8.81 7.45 0.84
C VAL A 129 9.91 8.10 1.69
N LYS A 130 9.86 9.42 1.90
CA LYS A 130 10.79 10.14 2.80
C LYS A 130 10.37 10.08 4.26
N GLY A 131 9.14 9.66 4.52
CA GLY A 131 8.57 9.51 5.85
C GLY A 131 7.44 10.48 6.16
N ILE A 132 6.64 10.16 7.17
CA ILE A 132 5.39 10.88 7.49
C ILE A 132 5.62 12.37 7.79
N LYS A 133 6.77 12.73 8.35
CA LYS A 133 7.15 14.12 8.63
C LYS A 133 7.30 15.01 7.37
N HIS A 134 7.43 14.41 6.19
CA HIS A 134 7.52 15.12 4.91
C HIS A 134 6.18 15.27 4.22
N VAL A 135 5.15 14.56 4.69
CA VAL A 135 3.80 14.63 4.11
C VAL A 135 3.15 15.94 4.52
N GLY A 136 2.76 16.73 3.51
CA GLY A 136 1.95 17.93 3.71
C GLY A 136 0.48 17.57 3.90
N SER A 137 -0.19 18.26 4.83
CA SER A 137 -1.64 18.11 5.04
C SER A 137 -2.43 18.40 3.78
N VAL A 138 -2.03 19.39 3.00
CA VAL A 138 -2.72 19.81 1.76
C VAL A 138 -2.81 18.68 0.75
N GLU A 139 -1.71 17.99 0.43
CA GLU A 139 -1.75 16.88 -0.52
C GLU A 139 -2.50 15.67 0.02
N PHE A 140 -2.29 15.34 1.29
CA PHE A 140 -2.98 14.23 1.94
C PHE A 140 -4.49 14.45 1.94
N ASP A 141 -4.95 15.62 2.39
CA ASP A 141 -6.37 15.96 2.50
C ASP A 141 -7.02 16.07 1.12
N LYS A 142 -6.31 16.62 0.13
CA LYS A 142 -6.81 16.67 -1.26
C LYS A 142 -7.09 15.25 -1.77
N ILE A 143 -6.17 14.32 -1.54
CA ILE A 143 -6.28 12.92 -2.00
C ILE A 143 -7.34 12.16 -1.20
N LEU A 144 -7.44 12.40 0.11
CA LEU A 144 -8.45 11.78 0.97
C LEU A 144 -9.87 12.23 0.61
N ASN A 145 -10.03 13.46 0.11
CA ASN A 145 -11.33 14.00 -0.28
C ASN A 145 -11.75 13.61 -1.72
N THR A 146 -10.94 12.85 -2.46
CA THR A 146 -11.36 12.27 -3.74
C THR A 146 -12.46 11.23 -3.53
N ARG A 147 -13.57 11.33 -4.28
CA ARG A 147 -14.84 10.59 -4.09
C ARG A 147 -14.70 9.06 -3.89
N SER A 148 -13.65 8.44 -4.44
CA SER A 148 -13.41 6.99 -4.41
C SER A 148 -12.48 6.50 -3.28
N VAL A 149 -11.81 7.42 -2.58
CA VAL A 149 -10.74 7.11 -1.63
C VAL A 149 -11.16 7.50 -0.22
N LYS A 150 -11.43 6.49 0.60
CA LYS A 150 -11.63 6.66 2.05
C LYS A 150 -10.31 6.41 2.77
N ILE A 151 -10.20 6.90 4.00
CA ILE A 151 -8.98 6.76 4.82
C ILE A 151 -8.47 5.31 4.88
N GLY A 152 -9.36 4.32 4.99
CA GLY A 152 -8.93 2.91 5.00
C GLY A 152 -8.08 2.56 3.78
N LYS A 153 -8.49 2.96 2.58
CA LYS A 153 -7.71 2.71 1.36
C LYS A 153 -6.40 3.51 1.33
N LEU A 154 -6.46 4.81 1.67
CA LEU A 154 -5.30 5.69 1.62
C LEU A 154 -4.23 5.25 2.63
N SER A 155 -4.62 5.04 3.89
CA SER A 155 -3.72 4.56 4.93
C SER A 155 -3.14 3.18 4.63
N HIS A 156 -3.90 2.28 3.98
CA HIS A 156 -3.37 0.97 3.55
C HIS A 156 -2.26 1.13 2.51
N VAL A 157 -2.46 1.98 1.48
CA VAL A 157 -1.42 2.15 0.46
C VAL A 157 -0.22 2.93 0.99
N LEU A 158 -0.42 3.92 1.85
CA LEU A 158 0.67 4.63 2.53
C LEU A 158 1.47 3.70 3.45
N PHE A 159 0.79 2.75 4.10
CA PHE A 159 1.45 1.70 4.87
C PHE A 159 2.31 0.80 3.99
N LEU A 160 1.87 0.43 2.79
CA LEU A 160 2.72 -0.29 1.84
C LEU A 160 3.93 0.57 1.42
N VAL A 161 3.73 1.87 1.18
CA VAL A 161 4.80 2.80 0.74
C VAL A 161 5.91 2.93 1.77
N ASN A 162 5.56 3.08 3.05
CA ASN A 162 6.53 3.18 4.13
C ASN A 162 5.97 2.56 5.43
N PRO A 163 6.15 1.24 5.61
CA PRO A 163 5.59 0.51 6.75
C PRO A 163 6.21 0.90 8.11
N ASN A 164 7.28 1.70 8.11
CA ASN A 164 7.92 2.21 9.32
C ASN A 164 7.25 3.44 9.90
N ASP A 165 6.49 4.18 9.08
CA ASP A 165 6.00 5.52 9.43
C ASP A 165 4.49 5.64 9.34
N PHE A 166 3.83 4.77 8.57
CA PHE A 166 2.37 4.79 8.40
C PHE A 166 1.77 3.57 9.08
N LEU A 167 0.52 3.68 9.54
CA LEU A 167 -0.28 2.55 10.00
C LEU A 167 -1.61 2.52 9.23
N PRO A 168 -2.10 1.34 8.83
CA PRO A 168 -3.44 1.18 8.26
C PRO A 168 -4.50 1.68 9.25
N CYS A 169 -5.53 2.34 8.75
CA CYS A 169 -6.70 2.73 9.54
C CYS A 169 -7.88 1.84 9.12
N ASP A 170 -7.93 0.62 9.66
CA ASP A 170 -9.00 -0.35 9.40
C ASP A 170 -9.86 -0.54 10.65
N ARG A 171 -11.17 -0.74 10.45
CA ARG A 171 -12.12 -1.16 11.50
C ARG A 171 -11.73 -2.49 12.14
N HIS A 172 -10.98 -3.31 11.42
CA HIS A 172 -10.47 -4.58 11.93
C HIS A 172 -9.28 -4.41 12.88
N LEU A 173 -8.63 -3.25 12.95
CA LEU A 173 -7.66 -2.95 14.00
C LEU A 173 -8.43 -2.59 15.28
N ASN A 174 -9.02 -3.61 15.92
CA ASN A 174 -9.58 -3.52 17.26
C ASN A 174 -8.44 -3.35 18.28
N ILE A 175 -7.76 -2.19 18.24
CA ILE A 175 -6.90 -1.79 19.34
C ILE A 175 -7.85 -1.33 20.46
N PRO A 176 -7.88 -2.02 21.62
CA PRO A 176 -8.69 -1.57 22.74
C PRO A 176 -8.33 -0.12 23.08
N ARG A 177 -9.33 0.77 23.14
CA ARG A 177 -9.20 2.24 23.32
C ARG A 177 -8.91 3.09 22.07
N LEU A 178 -8.86 2.51 20.88
CA LEU A 178 -8.96 3.22 19.58
C LEU A 178 -10.23 2.85 18.80
N SER A 179 -11.05 1.93 19.35
CA SER A 179 -12.27 1.37 18.75
C SER A 179 -13.46 2.33 18.69
N GLU A 180 -13.32 3.56 19.19
CA GLU A 180 -14.29 4.60 18.83
C GLU A 180 -13.96 5.04 17.41
N ASN A 181 -14.95 4.94 16.53
CA ASN A 181 -14.95 5.33 15.12
C ASN A 181 -14.40 6.76 14.91
N ALA A 182 -13.09 6.95 15.06
CA ALA A 182 -12.44 8.19 14.66
C ALA A 182 -12.57 8.21 13.14
N GLU A 183 -13.57 8.93 12.66
CA GLU A 183 -13.72 9.25 11.24
C GLU A 183 -12.55 10.14 10.86
N VAL A 184 -11.40 9.51 10.59
CA VAL A 184 -10.22 10.20 10.11
C VAL A 184 -10.57 10.78 8.74
N SER A 185 -10.75 12.09 8.75
CA SER A 185 -11.22 12.90 7.62
C SER A 185 -10.14 13.83 7.07
N ASN A 186 -9.01 13.94 7.76
CA ASN A 186 -7.86 14.76 7.37
C ASN A 186 -6.54 14.21 7.95
N PHE A 187 -5.43 14.82 7.56
CA PHE A 187 -4.09 14.43 7.95
C PHE A 187 -3.82 14.60 9.44
N GLU A 188 -4.32 15.67 10.06
CA GLU A 188 -4.15 15.91 11.49
C GLU A 188 -4.76 14.76 12.31
N GLN A 189 -6.00 14.39 12.02
CA GLN A 189 -6.67 13.25 12.66
C GLN A 189 -5.97 11.92 12.38
N TYR A 190 -5.38 11.75 11.19
CA TYR A 190 -4.59 10.57 10.88
C TYR A 190 -3.31 10.50 11.74
N THR A 191 -2.61 11.61 11.90
CA THR A 191 -1.41 11.67 12.76
C THR A 191 -1.75 11.45 14.23
N GLU A 192 -2.89 11.96 14.71
CA GLU A 192 -3.37 11.69 16.06
C GLU A 192 -3.69 10.21 16.27
N PHE A 193 -4.35 9.58 15.30
CA PHE A 193 -4.57 8.13 15.30
C PHE A 193 -3.25 7.35 15.39
N LEU A 194 -2.28 7.68 14.53
CA LEU A 194 -0.97 7.02 14.51
C LEU A 194 -0.23 7.19 15.85
N ASN A 195 -0.20 8.40 16.40
CA ASN A 195 0.47 8.69 17.67
C ASN A 195 -0.15 7.91 18.84
N ARG A 196 -1.48 7.81 18.90
CA ARG A 196 -2.18 7.00 19.90
C ARG A 196 -1.88 5.51 19.75
N ALA A 197 -1.79 5.00 18.52
CA ALA A 197 -1.42 3.61 18.27
C ALA A 197 0.03 3.35 18.73
N LEU A 198 0.99 4.19 18.36
CA LEU A 198 2.39 4.08 18.78
C LEU A 198 2.55 4.16 20.31
N ALA A 199 1.79 5.03 20.97
CA ALA A 199 1.80 5.13 22.44
C ALA A 199 1.29 3.85 23.14
N SER A 200 0.38 3.12 22.48
CA SER A 200 -0.19 1.87 22.99
C SER A 200 0.73 0.66 22.77
N PHE A 201 1.73 0.78 21.89
CA PHE A 201 2.73 -0.25 21.60
C PHE A 201 4.16 0.34 21.67
N PRO A 202 4.64 0.74 22.86
CA PRO A 202 5.96 1.37 23.00
C PRO A 202 7.09 0.51 22.43
N GLY A 203 7.96 1.15 21.64
CA GLY A 203 9.12 0.48 21.02
C GLY A 203 8.80 -0.30 19.75
N CYS A 204 7.53 -0.48 19.39
CA CYS A 204 7.14 -1.15 18.15
C CYS A 204 7.12 -0.16 16.97
N LYS A 205 7.49 -0.65 15.80
CA LYS A 205 7.23 0.01 14.51
C LYS A 205 5.80 -0.25 14.04
N PRO A 206 5.21 0.62 13.21
CA PRO A 206 3.86 0.42 12.69
C PRO A 206 3.65 -0.94 12.01
N TYR A 207 4.62 -1.47 11.26
CA TYR A 207 4.49 -2.80 10.66
C TYR A 207 4.42 -3.92 11.70
N GLU A 208 5.10 -3.79 12.83
CA GLU A 208 5.05 -4.74 13.95
C GLU A 208 3.68 -4.67 14.62
N ILE A 209 3.19 -3.44 14.86
CA ILE A 209 1.84 -3.20 15.40
C ILE A 209 0.78 -3.85 14.51
N ASN A 210 0.86 -3.65 13.19
CA ASN A 210 -0.06 -4.28 12.24
C ASN A 210 -0.04 -5.81 12.36
N SER A 211 1.14 -6.43 12.40
CA SER A 211 1.24 -7.90 12.54
C SER A 211 0.71 -8.40 13.88
N ILE A 212 0.99 -7.70 14.99
CA ILE A 212 0.44 -8.06 16.31
C ILE A 212 -1.09 -8.04 16.26
N LEU A 213 -1.68 -6.97 15.74
CA LEU A 213 -3.13 -6.82 15.67
C LEU A 213 -3.77 -7.85 14.75
N PHE A 214 -3.14 -8.13 13.62
CA PHE A 214 -3.59 -9.19 12.72
C PHE A 214 -3.64 -10.56 13.42
N LEU A 215 -2.58 -10.93 14.14
CA LEU A 215 -2.49 -12.22 14.83
C LEU A 215 -3.44 -12.33 16.04
N VAL A 216 -3.71 -11.24 16.73
CA VAL A 216 -4.69 -11.20 17.83
C VAL A 216 -6.11 -11.41 17.30
N ASN A 217 -6.47 -10.73 16.21
CA ASN A 217 -7.80 -10.83 15.60
C ASN A 217 -8.07 -12.18 14.92
N LEU A 218 -7.03 -12.92 14.51
CA LEU A 218 -7.21 -14.30 13.99
C LEU A 218 -7.61 -15.31 15.08
N LYS A 219 -7.38 -14.98 16.36
CA LYS A 219 -7.64 -15.86 17.50
C LYS A 219 -8.95 -15.58 18.23
N SER A 220 -9.65 -14.51 17.86
CA SER A 220 -10.97 -14.10 18.38
C SER A 220 -12.09 -14.57 17.45
#